data_AF-A0A3B1DBR4-F1
#
_entry.id   AF-A0A3B1DBR4-F1
#
_cell.length_a   1.000
_cell.length_b   1.000
_cell.length_c   1.000
_cell.angle_alpha   90.00
_cell.angle_beta   90.00
_cell.angle_gamma   90.00
#
_symmetry.space_group_name_H-M   'P 1'
#
loop_
_entity.id
_entity.type
_entity.pdbx_description
1 polymer ?
#
loop_
_entity_poly.entity_id
_entity_poly.type
_entity_poly.pdbx_seq_one_letter_code
_entity_poly.pdbx_strand_id
1 'polypeptide(L)'
;MTEPTITCPKCRTEIKLTESLAAPLIEATRRQFEQQLAQKDSDIAQREQAIRKKEKQLAETKNKLDEQVASQVEEQLKKDRARISTEEARKAKLAVSTDLEQKTRALADLEEVLKIRNEKLAEAQKAQAELIRKQRELDDARREMDLTIEKRVQEGLTATREQAKKEAEEGLKLKVAEKDQTIASMQKKIEELKHRAEQGSQQLQGEVQELELEDLL
;
A
#
# COMPACT_ATOMS: atom_id res chain seq x y z
N MET A 1 -56.21 -79.58 81.44
CA MET A 1 -56.11 -80.69 80.48
C MET A 1 -55.06 -81.65 81.02
N THR A 2 -55.50 -82.80 81.55
CA THR A 2 -54.72 -83.94 82.11
C THR A 2 -53.36 -83.61 82.73
N GLU A 3 -53.32 -83.42 84.05
CA GLU A 3 -52.08 -83.35 84.83
C GLU A 3 -51.32 -84.67 84.74
N PRO A 4 -50.07 -84.71 84.25
CA PRO A 4 -49.31 -85.94 84.16
C PRO A 4 -49.00 -86.49 85.57
N THR A 5 -49.27 -87.77 85.78
CA THR A 5 -49.01 -88.49 87.04
C THR A 5 -47.96 -89.55 86.80
N ILE A 6 -46.94 -89.63 87.67
CA ILE A 6 -45.92 -90.67 87.63
C ILE A 6 -46.07 -91.54 88.89
N THR A 7 -46.04 -92.85 88.72
CA THR A 7 -46.11 -93.84 89.81
C THR A 7 -44.72 -94.17 90.33
N CYS A 8 -44.50 -94.03 91.63
CA CYS A 8 -43.20 -94.33 92.24
C CYS A 8 -42.90 -95.83 92.21
N PRO A 9 -41.79 -96.29 91.59
CA PRO A 9 -41.47 -97.73 91.48
C PRO A 9 -41.11 -98.39 92.83
N LYS A 10 -40.89 -97.60 93.89
CA LYS A 10 -40.47 -98.09 95.21
C LYS A 10 -41.62 -98.27 96.21
N CYS A 11 -42.66 -97.45 96.12
CA CYS A 11 -43.79 -97.48 97.07
C CYS A 11 -45.19 -97.40 96.41
N ARG A 12 -45.27 -97.40 95.07
CA ARG A 12 -46.51 -97.40 94.25
C ARG A 12 -47.48 -96.24 94.49
N THR A 13 -47.06 -95.18 95.19
CA THR A 13 -47.86 -93.97 95.35
C THR A 13 -47.95 -93.18 94.04
N GLU A 14 -49.14 -92.70 93.68
CA GLU A 14 -49.40 -91.82 92.53
C GLU A 14 -48.98 -90.39 92.86
N ILE A 15 -47.97 -89.87 92.15
CA ILE A 15 -47.45 -88.51 92.34
C ILE A 15 -47.98 -87.64 91.20
N LYS A 16 -48.81 -86.66 91.55
CA LYS A 16 -49.29 -85.63 90.61
C LYS A 16 -48.16 -84.63 90.37
N LEU A 17 -47.72 -84.45 89.12
CA LEU A 17 -46.85 -83.34 88.75
C LEU A 17 -47.66 -82.03 88.81
N THR A 18 -47.88 -81.55 90.02
CA THR A 18 -48.48 -80.23 90.28
C THR A 18 -47.45 -79.14 89.99
N GLU A 19 -47.91 -77.92 89.67
CA GLU A 19 -47.05 -76.76 89.41
C GLU A 19 -45.99 -76.55 90.51
N SER A 20 -46.24 -77.00 91.75
CA SER A 20 -45.30 -76.96 92.87
C SER A 20 -44.04 -77.84 92.72
N LEU A 21 -44.08 -78.93 91.95
CA LEU A 21 -42.90 -79.77 91.69
C LEU A 21 -42.06 -79.26 90.50
N ALA A 22 -42.68 -78.57 89.53
CA ALA A 22 -41.99 -77.99 88.38
C ALA A 22 -41.51 -76.54 88.61
N ALA A 23 -42.14 -75.80 89.53
CA ALA A 23 -41.80 -74.42 89.86
C ALA A 23 -40.30 -74.19 90.19
N PRO A 24 -39.61 -75.05 90.97
CA PRO A 24 -38.19 -74.85 91.27
C PRO A 24 -37.29 -74.96 90.02
N LEU A 25 -37.65 -75.83 89.06
CA LEU A 25 -36.92 -76.00 87.80
C LEU A 25 -37.19 -74.85 86.83
N ILE A 26 -38.44 -74.36 86.77
CA ILE A 26 -38.83 -73.20 85.97
C ILE A 26 -38.18 -71.92 86.50
N GLU A 27 -38.11 -71.75 87.83
CA GLU A 27 -37.46 -70.60 88.45
C GLU A 27 -35.94 -70.64 88.27
N ALA A 28 -35.31 -71.81 88.40
CA ALA A 28 -33.88 -71.99 88.13
C ALA A 28 -33.52 -71.69 86.66
N THR A 29 -34.32 -72.19 85.70
CA THR A 29 -34.13 -71.88 84.27
C THR A 29 -34.39 -70.41 83.96
N ARG A 30 -35.40 -69.79 84.56
CA ARG A 30 -35.67 -68.36 84.43
C ARG A 30 -34.50 -67.50 84.91
N ARG A 31 -33.92 -67.80 86.07
CA ARG A 31 -32.72 -67.11 86.58
C ARG A 31 -31.50 -67.29 85.67
N GLN A 32 -31.30 -68.48 85.10
CA GLN A 32 -30.22 -68.72 84.13
C GLN A 32 -30.41 -67.91 82.85
N PHE A 33 -31.63 -67.83 82.31
CA PHE A 33 -31.93 -67.00 81.14
C PHE A 33 -31.81 -65.51 81.43
N GLU A 34 -32.26 -65.04 82.60
CA GLU A 34 -32.08 -63.65 83.03
C GLU A 34 -30.59 -63.29 83.15
N GLN A 35 -29.75 -64.18 83.68
CA GLN A 35 -28.30 -63.98 83.71
C GLN A 35 -27.67 -63.96 82.32
N GLN A 36 -28.07 -64.87 81.43
CA GLN A 36 -27.57 -64.91 80.05
C GLN A 36 -28.00 -63.68 79.25
N LEU A 37 -29.22 -63.19 79.44
CA LEU A 37 -29.71 -61.95 78.82
C LEU A 37 -28.93 -60.75 79.35
N ALA A 38 -28.74 -60.64 80.67
CA ALA A 38 -27.94 -59.56 81.26
C ALA A 38 -26.49 -59.56 80.77
N GLN A 39 -25.87 -60.74 80.62
CA GLN A 39 -24.53 -60.87 80.04
C GLN A 39 -24.51 -60.44 78.57
N LYS A 40 -25.48 -60.88 77.75
CA LYS A 40 -25.58 -60.48 76.34
C LYS A 40 -25.84 -58.99 76.18
N ASP A 41 -26.70 -58.40 77.00
CA ASP A 41 -26.99 -56.97 76.98
C ASP A 41 -25.74 -56.16 77.34
N SER A 42 -24.95 -56.63 78.33
CA SER A 42 -23.64 -56.04 78.64
C SER A 42 -22.66 -56.15 77.46
N ASP A 43 -22.55 -57.31 76.82
CA ASP A 43 -21.65 -57.53 75.68
C ASP A 43 -22.06 -56.66 74.46
N ILE A 44 -23.36 -56.55 74.19
CA ILE A 44 -23.89 -55.70 73.13
C ILE A 44 -23.59 -54.23 73.45
N ALA A 45 -23.85 -53.78 74.67
CA ALA A 45 -23.53 -52.41 75.09
C ALA A 45 -22.04 -52.09 74.95
N GLN A 46 -21.15 -53.02 75.31
CA GLN A 46 -19.70 -52.85 75.12
C GLN A 46 -19.32 -52.76 73.64
N ARG A 47 -19.90 -53.61 72.78
CA ARG A 47 -19.66 -53.58 71.33
C ARG A 47 -20.17 -52.30 70.69
N GLU A 48 -21.36 -51.84 71.03
CA GLU A 48 -21.91 -50.57 70.54
C GLU A 48 -21.05 -49.38 70.96
N GLN A 49 -20.58 -49.35 72.21
CA GLN A 49 -19.64 -48.31 72.66
C GLN A 49 -18.32 -48.36 71.89
N ALA A 50 -17.78 -49.55 71.61
CA ALA A 50 -16.56 -49.71 70.83
C ALA A 50 -16.75 -49.25 69.38
N ILE A 51 -17.89 -49.59 68.75
CA ILE A 51 -18.23 -49.15 67.39
C ILE A 51 -18.37 -47.62 67.35
N ARG A 52 -19.12 -47.01 68.28
CA ARG A 52 -19.27 -45.55 68.35
C ARG A 52 -17.92 -44.84 68.53
N LYS A 53 -17.00 -45.40 69.33
CA LYS A 53 -15.64 -44.86 69.47
C LYS A 53 -14.86 -44.94 68.14
N LYS A 54 -14.94 -46.07 67.43
CA LYS A 54 -14.31 -46.24 66.11
C LYS A 54 -14.91 -45.29 65.07
N GLU A 55 -16.22 -45.12 65.04
CA GLU A 55 -16.89 -44.18 64.12
C GLU A 55 -16.44 -42.74 64.35
N LYS A 56 -16.35 -42.32 65.62
CA LYS A 56 -15.80 -40.99 65.97
C LYS A 56 -14.35 -40.83 65.53
N GLN A 57 -13.50 -41.82 65.81
CA GLN A 57 -12.10 -41.82 65.35
C GLN A 57 -12.00 -41.77 63.82
N LEU A 58 -12.82 -42.54 63.11
CA LEU A 58 -12.86 -42.53 61.65
C LEU A 58 -13.31 -41.16 61.13
N ALA A 59 -14.34 -40.54 61.71
CA ALA A 59 -14.79 -39.20 61.33
C ALA A 59 -13.70 -38.15 61.56
N GLU A 60 -13.01 -38.19 62.71
CA GLU A 60 -11.90 -37.28 63.01
C GLU A 60 -10.71 -37.49 62.05
N THR A 61 -10.36 -38.73 61.74
CA THR A 61 -9.27 -39.01 60.79
C THR A 61 -9.63 -38.58 59.37
N LYS A 62 -10.87 -38.75 58.94
CA LYS A 62 -11.37 -38.26 57.64
C LYS A 62 -11.27 -36.74 57.56
N ASN A 63 -11.79 -36.03 58.56
CA ASN A 63 -11.73 -34.56 58.57
C ASN A 63 -10.28 -34.05 58.52
N LYS A 64 -9.37 -34.67 59.30
CA LYS A 64 -7.94 -34.32 59.26
C LYS A 64 -7.31 -34.60 57.90
N LEU A 65 -7.66 -35.72 57.27
CA LEU A 65 -7.18 -36.07 55.94
C LEU A 65 -7.70 -35.07 54.90
N ASP A 66 -8.99 -34.73 54.96
CA ASP A 66 -9.62 -33.77 54.06
C ASP A 66 -8.98 -32.37 54.20
N GLU A 67 -8.67 -31.92 55.42
CA GLU A 67 -7.93 -30.67 55.68
C GLU A 67 -6.49 -30.72 55.13
N GLN A 68 -5.80 -31.85 55.28
CA GLN A 68 -4.45 -32.03 54.72
C GLN A 68 -4.47 -32.04 53.18
N VAL A 69 -5.44 -32.74 52.58
CA VAL A 69 -5.59 -32.76 51.12
C VAL A 69 -5.96 -31.37 50.61
N ALA A 70 -6.88 -30.67 51.26
CA ALA A 70 -7.27 -29.31 50.88
C ALA A 70 -6.07 -28.35 50.94
N SER A 71 -5.30 -28.37 52.02
CA SER A 71 -4.12 -27.51 52.16
C SER A 71 -3.02 -27.84 51.13
N GLN A 72 -2.75 -29.12 50.86
CA GLN A 72 -1.80 -29.52 49.81
C GLN A 72 -2.25 -29.09 48.42
N VAL A 73 -3.54 -29.26 48.10
CA VAL A 73 -4.13 -28.82 46.82
C VAL A 73 -4.04 -27.31 46.69
N GLU A 74 -4.35 -26.54 47.73
CA GLU A 74 -4.22 -25.08 47.70
C GLU A 74 -2.77 -24.63 47.46
N GLU A 75 -1.79 -25.27 48.09
CA GLU A 75 -0.38 -24.94 47.89
C GLU A 75 0.07 -25.26 46.46
N GLN A 76 -0.31 -26.41 45.91
CA GLN A 76 -0.03 -26.77 44.53
C GLN A 76 -0.69 -25.80 43.55
N LEU A 77 -1.97 -25.47 43.75
CA LEU A 77 -2.68 -24.50 42.92
C LEU A 77 -2.03 -23.11 42.97
N LYS A 78 -1.52 -22.67 44.12
CA LYS A 78 -0.77 -21.40 44.23
C LYS A 78 0.52 -21.45 43.41
N LYS A 79 1.28 -22.54 43.48
CA LYS A 79 2.52 -22.73 42.70
C LYS A 79 2.23 -22.78 41.19
N ASP A 80 1.21 -23.54 40.78
CA ASP A 80 0.83 -23.65 39.38
C ASP A 80 0.31 -22.33 38.81
N ARG A 81 -0.53 -21.59 39.54
CA ARG A 81 -0.99 -20.26 39.13
C ARG A 81 0.19 -19.29 38.96
N ALA A 82 1.15 -19.30 39.88
CA ALA A 82 2.36 -18.47 39.78
C ALA A 82 3.22 -18.86 38.56
N ARG A 83 3.39 -20.17 38.31
CA ARG A 83 4.13 -20.64 37.13
C ARG A 83 3.42 -20.26 35.84
N ILE A 84 2.12 -20.53 35.72
CA ILE A 84 1.32 -20.17 34.53
C ILE A 84 1.39 -18.66 34.29
N SER A 85 1.22 -17.84 35.34
CA SER A 85 1.29 -16.38 35.19
C SER A 85 2.65 -15.90 34.69
N THR A 86 3.75 -16.48 35.16
CA THR A 86 5.10 -16.08 34.72
C THR A 86 5.42 -16.57 33.30
N GLU A 87 5.00 -17.79 32.94
CA GLU A 87 5.15 -18.33 31.60
C GLU A 87 4.32 -17.55 30.58
N GLU A 88 3.05 -17.26 30.87
CA GLU A 88 2.19 -16.48 29.98
C GLU A 88 2.68 -15.03 29.85
N ALA A 89 3.14 -14.41 30.94
CA ALA A 89 3.76 -13.09 30.86
C ALA A 89 5.04 -13.10 29.99
N ARG A 90 5.85 -14.16 30.07
CA ARG A 90 7.05 -14.33 29.22
C ARG A 90 6.67 -14.55 27.76
N LYS A 91 5.70 -15.42 27.47
CA LYS A 91 5.21 -15.66 26.11
C LYS A 91 4.62 -14.39 25.49
N ALA A 92 3.79 -13.65 26.24
CA ALA A 92 3.22 -12.39 25.81
C ALA A 92 4.31 -11.36 25.49
N LYS A 93 5.32 -11.21 26.36
CA LYS A 93 6.46 -10.31 26.09
C LYS A 93 7.24 -10.71 24.84
N LEU A 94 7.49 -12.01 24.65
CA LEU A 94 8.20 -12.50 23.47
C LEU A 94 7.39 -12.23 22.19
N ALA A 95 6.09 -12.55 22.19
CA ALA A 95 5.20 -12.30 21.06
C ALA A 95 5.15 -10.81 20.68
N VAL A 96 5.04 -9.93 21.67
CA VAL A 96 5.08 -8.47 21.47
C VAL A 96 6.44 -8.02 20.93
N SER A 97 7.55 -8.53 21.46
CA SER A 97 8.89 -8.20 20.95
C SER A 97 9.03 -8.60 19.48
N THR A 98 8.60 -9.80 19.11
CA THR A 98 8.67 -10.28 17.74
C THR A 98 7.80 -9.47 16.78
N ASP A 99 6.59 -9.08 17.19
CA ASP A 99 5.71 -8.23 16.39
C ASP A 99 6.28 -6.82 16.21
N LEU A 100 6.86 -6.24 17.27
CA LEU A 100 7.53 -4.93 17.19
C LEU A 100 8.77 -4.97 16.29
N GLU A 101 9.59 -6.02 16.37
CA GLU A 101 10.74 -6.20 15.49
C GLU A 101 10.32 -6.33 14.02
N GLN A 102 9.27 -7.11 13.74
CA GLN A 102 8.71 -7.24 12.39
C GLN A 102 8.19 -5.90 11.86
N LYS A 103 7.43 -5.17 12.67
CA LYS A 103 6.93 -3.83 12.32
C LYS A 103 8.06 -2.84 12.09
N THR A 104 9.10 -2.87 12.92
CA THR A 104 10.26 -1.98 12.78
C THR A 104 11.00 -2.25 11.47
N ARG A 105 11.19 -3.53 11.09
CA ARG A 105 11.78 -3.90 9.79
C ARG A 105 10.91 -3.44 8.63
N ALA A 106 9.60 -3.69 8.70
CA ALA A 106 8.67 -3.25 7.65
C ALA A 106 8.64 -1.72 7.47
N LEU A 107 8.73 -0.96 8.57
CA LEU A 107 8.85 0.50 8.52
C LEU A 107 10.16 0.94 7.86
N ALA A 108 11.28 0.34 8.22
CA ALA A 108 12.58 0.65 7.61
C ALA A 108 12.57 0.35 6.09
N ASP A 109 12.01 -0.79 5.68
CA ASP A 109 11.89 -1.16 4.26
C ASP A 109 10.98 -0.17 3.50
N LEU A 110 9.86 0.24 4.10
CA LEU A 110 8.94 1.23 3.51
C LEU A 110 9.60 2.62 3.38
N GLU A 111 10.33 3.05 4.40
CA GLU A 111 11.09 4.31 4.36
C GLU A 111 12.13 4.30 3.24
N GLU A 112 12.84 3.19 3.05
CA GLU A 112 13.82 3.05 1.97
C GLU A 112 13.17 3.08 0.60
N VAL A 113 12.05 2.36 0.42
CA VAL A 113 11.27 2.41 -0.83
C VAL A 113 10.78 3.84 -1.11
N LEU A 114 10.31 4.57 -0.09
CA LEU A 114 9.87 5.96 -0.24
C LEU A 114 11.02 6.89 -0.64
N LYS A 115 12.21 6.73 -0.04
CA LYS A 115 13.40 7.50 -0.45
C LYS A 115 13.73 7.28 -1.91
N ILE A 116 13.85 6.02 -2.34
CA ILE A 116 14.14 5.66 -3.74
C ILE A 116 13.08 6.23 -4.69
N ARG A 117 11.80 6.18 -4.31
CA ARG A 117 10.71 6.74 -5.12
C ARG A 117 10.78 8.25 -5.22
N ASN A 118 11.09 8.94 -4.12
CA ASN A 118 11.23 10.39 -4.10
C ASN A 118 12.43 10.86 -4.94
N GLU A 119 13.56 10.16 -4.88
CA GLU A 119 14.73 10.43 -5.72
C GLU A 119 14.39 10.27 -7.21
N LYS A 120 13.78 9.14 -7.59
CA LYS A 120 13.33 8.91 -8.97
C LYS A 120 12.32 9.97 -9.45
N LEU A 121 11.42 10.40 -8.56
CA LEU A 121 10.44 11.43 -8.88
C LEU A 121 11.11 12.78 -9.08
N ALA A 122 12.08 13.14 -8.24
CA ALA A 122 12.87 14.36 -8.40
C ALA A 122 13.71 14.34 -9.69
N GLU A 123 14.33 13.21 -10.02
CA GLU A 123 15.05 13.04 -11.29
C GLU A 123 14.12 13.19 -12.50
N ALA A 124 12.95 12.54 -12.48
CA ALA A 124 11.97 12.65 -13.55
C ALA A 124 11.46 14.09 -13.72
N GLN A 125 11.22 14.81 -12.62
CA GLN A 125 10.82 16.22 -12.65
C GLN A 125 11.92 17.12 -13.24
N LYS A 126 13.19 16.90 -12.86
CA LYS A 126 14.32 17.63 -13.43
C LYS A 126 14.45 17.37 -14.93
N ALA A 127 14.41 16.11 -15.34
CA ALA A 127 14.47 15.73 -16.75
C ALA A 127 13.31 16.36 -17.56
N GLN A 128 12.10 16.36 -17.02
CA GLN A 128 10.95 17.01 -17.65
C GLN A 128 11.15 18.53 -17.80
N ALA A 129 11.65 19.20 -16.75
CA ALA A 129 11.94 20.63 -16.80
C ALA A 129 13.04 20.96 -17.83
N GLU A 130 14.09 20.15 -17.92
CA GLU A 130 15.15 20.31 -18.91
C GLU A 130 14.65 20.10 -20.34
N LEU A 131 13.79 19.09 -20.57
CA LEU A 131 13.18 18.87 -21.88
C LEU A 131 12.31 20.06 -22.31
N ILE A 132 11.52 20.63 -21.40
CA ILE A 132 10.71 21.82 -21.71
C ILE A 132 11.59 23.04 -22.02
N ARG A 133 12.71 23.22 -21.29
CA ARG A 133 13.66 24.30 -21.58
C ARG A 133 14.30 24.14 -22.96
N LYS A 134 14.84 22.94 -23.25
CA LYS A 134 15.42 22.63 -24.56
C LYS A 134 14.41 22.81 -25.69
N GLN A 135 13.15 22.41 -25.47
CA GLN A 135 12.10 22.61 -26.46
C GLN A 135 11.87 24.10 -26.76
N ARG A 136 11.80 24.95 -25.73
CA ARG A 136 11.66 26.40 -25.92
C ARG A 136 12.87 27.01 -26.64
N GLU A 137 14.09 26.63 -26.23
CA GLU A 137 15.32 27.10 -26.88
C GLU A 137 15.37 26.70 -28.36
N LEU A 138 14.96 25.46 -28.69
CA LEU A 138 14.88 25.00 -30.08
C LEU A 138 13.81 25.73 -30.88
N ASP A 139 12.65 25.98 -30.28
CA ASP A 139 11.56 26.71 -30.96
C ASP A 139 11.94 28.18 -31.20
N ASP A 140 12.61 28.83 -30.25
CA ASP A 140 13.11 30.20 -30.41
C ASP A 140 14.24 30.27 -31.44
N ALA A 141 15.19 29.33 -31.41
CA ALA A 141 16.26 29.25 -32.41
C ALA A 141 15.71 28.99 -33.83
N ARG A 142 14.66 28.16 -33.96
CA ARG A 142 13.96 27.95 -35.24
C ARG A 142 13.33 29.23 -35.75
N ARG A 143 12.61 29.98 -34.91
CA ARG A 143 12.00 31.27 -35.30
C ARG A 143 13.03 32.30 -35.72
N GLU A 144 14.16 32.39 -35.01
CA GLU A 144 15.25 33.31 -35.36
C GLU A 144 15.91 32.91 -36.68
N MET A 145 16.12 31.61 -36.91
CA MET A 145 16.62 31.08 -38.17
C MET A 145 15.68 31.37 -39.33
N ASP A 146 14.38 31.10 -39.16
CA ASP A 146 13.35 31.39 -40.17
C ASP A 146 13.32 32.89 -40.51
N LEU A 147 13.33 33.76 -39.50
CA LEU A 147 13.40 35.21 -39.69
C LEU A 147 14.68 35.64 -40.44
N THR A 148 15.82 35.02 -40.11
CA THR A 148 17.10 35.31 -40.79
C THR A 148 17.09 34.86 -42.24
N ILE A 149 16.49 33.70 -42.52
CA ILE A 149 16.30 33.22 -43.90
C ILE A 149 15.38 34.17 -44.66
N GLU A 150 14.24 34.56 -44.08
CA GLU A 150 13.32 35.51 -44.70
C GLU A 150 14.00 36.84 -45.01
N LYS A 151 14.76 37.41 -44.06
CA LYS A 151 15.55 38.63 -44.28
C LYS A 151 16.56 38.47 -45.40
N ARG A 152 17.35 37.39 -45.41
CA ARG A 152 18.32 37.13 -46.50
C ARG A 152 17.65 36.95 -47.86
N VAL A 153 16.50 36.29 -47.91
CA VAL A 153 15.72 36.14 -49.14
C VAL A 153 15.17 37.48 -49.59
N GLN A 154 14.64 38.32 -48.69
CA GLN A 154 14.18 39.66 -49.01
C GLN A 154 15.33 40.55 -49.51
N GLU A 155 16.46 40.56 -48.81
CA GLU A 155 17.68 41.27 -49.21
C GLU A 155 18.16 40.81 -50.59
N GLY A 156 18.23 39.49 -50.82
CA GLY A 156 18.57 38.92 -52.12
C GLY A 156 17.60 39.35 -53.22
N LEU A 157 16.28 39.29 -52.97
CA LEU A 157 15.26 39.74 -53.91
C LEU A 157 15.37 41.24 -54.20
N THR A 158 15.66 42.07 -53.19
CA THR A 158 15.87 43.51 -53.39
C THR A 158 17.11 43.77 -54.24
N ALA A 159 18.23 43.10 -53.95
CA ALA A 159 19.45 43.21 -54.75
C ALA A 159 19.23 42.77 -56.20
N THR A 160 18.54 41.65 -56.44
CA THR A 160 18.19 41.19 -57.79
C THR A 160 17.28 42.18 -58.50
N ARG A 161 16.29 42.77 -57.82
CA ARG A 161 15.41 43.81 -58.40
C ARG A 161 16.16 45.08 -58.75
N GLU A 162 17.07 45.53 -57.90
CA GLU A 162 17.91 46.70 -58.16
C GLU A 162 18.86 46.45 -59.33
N GLN A 163 19.48 45.26 -59.38
CA GLN A 163 20.32 44.87 -60.50
C GLN A 163 19.53 44.80 -61.80
N ALA A 164 18.36 44.16 -61.81
CA ALA A 164 17.49 44.12 -62.99
C ALA A 164 17.03 45.52 -63.44
N LYS A 165 16.75 46.44 -62.51
CA LYS A 165 16.46 47.84 -62.84
C LYS A 165 17.65 48.55 -63.47
N LYS A 166 18.85 48.40 -62.90
CA LYS A 166 20.09 48.97 -63.45
C LYS A 166 20.38 48.44 -64.85
N GLU A 167 20.31 47.13 -65.04
CA GLU A 167 20.51 46.48 -66.35
C GLU A 167 19.47 46.96 -67.38
N ALA A 168 18.20 47.14 -66.97
CA ALA A 168 17.16 47.70 -67.84
C ALA A 168 17.40 49.18 -68.18
N GLU A 169 17.79 50.01 -67.20
CA GLU A 169 18.13 51.42 -67.41
C GLU A 169 19.37 51.58 -68.30
N GLU A 170 20.40 50.77 -68.09
CA GLU A 170 21.60 50.74 -68.93
C GLU A 170 21.26 50.31 -70.36
N GLY A 171 20.45 49.27 -70.52
CA GLY A 171 19.95 48.83 -71.83
C GLY A 171 19.12 49.92 -72.54
N LEU A 172 18.30 50.67 -71.81
CA LEU A 172 17.56 51.82 -72.36
C LEU A 172 18.48 52.99 -72.70
N LYS A 173 19.45 53.33 -71.83
CA LYS A 173 20.44 54.38 -72.08
C LYS A 173 21.26 54.09 -73.33
N LEU A 174 21.70 52.83 -73.51
CA LEU A 174 22.40 52.41 -74.73
C LEU A 174 21.51 52.61 -75.97
N LYS A 175 20.25 52.20 -75.93
CA LYS A 175 19.30 52.44 -77.04
C LYS A 175 19.09 53.94 -77.31
N VAL A 176 18.96 54.77 -76.28
CA VAL A 176 18.83 56.22 -76.45
C VAL A 176 20.09 56.80 -77.07
N ALA A 177 21.28 56.43 -76.58
CA ALA A 177 22.55 56.87 -77.14
C ALA A 177 22.73 56.46 -78.61
N GLU A 178 22.34 55.23 -78.98
CA GLU A 178 22.31 54.77 -80.38
C GLU A 178 21.36 55.63 -81.23
N LYS A 179 20.16 55.94 -80.72
CA LYS A 179 19.18 56.79 -81.40
C LYS A 179 19.68 58.23 -81.51
N ASP A 180 20.29 58.81 -80.48
CA ASP A 180 20.87 60.15 -80.48
C ASP A 180 22.02 60.26 -81.48
N GLN A 181 22.91 59.27 -81.54
CA GLN A 181 23.96 59.22 -82.55
C GLN A 181 23.38 59.12 -83.97
N THR A 182 22.31 58.34 -84.14
CA THR A 182 21.59 58.25 -85.41
C THR A 182 20.98 59.61 -85.78
N ILE A 183 20.29 60.28 -84.84
CA ILE A 183 19.70 61.61 -85.03
C ILE A 183 20.79 62.64 -85.36
N ALA A 184 21.90 62.67 -84.64
CA ALA A 184 23.01 63.56 -84.91
C ALA A 184 23.61 63.34 -86.31
N SER A 185 23.74 62.07 -86.73
CA SER A 185 24.19 61.74 -88.09
C SER A 185 23.18 62.18 -89.16
N MET A 186 21.87 62.08 -88.87
CA MET A 186 20.81 62.56 -89.76
C MET A 186 20.76 64.09 -89.81
N GLN A 187 20.92 64.78 -88.68
CA GLN A 187 20.98 66.24 -88.61
C GLN A 187 22.15 66.79 -89.43
N LYS A 188 23.35 66.20 -89.30
CA LYS A 188 24.50 66.55 -90.15
C LYS A 188 24.19 66.38 -91.64
N LYS A 189 23.56 65.28 -92.03
CA LYS A 189 23.13 65.07 -93.43
C LYS A 189 22.10 66.11 -93.87
N ILE A 190 21.17 66.50 -93.00
CA ILE A 190 20.18 67.55 -93.30
C ILE A 190 20.87 68.91 -93.46
N GLU A 191 21.85 69.24 -92.62
CA GLU A 191 22.65 70.47 -92.74
C GLU A 191 23.48 70.47 -94.04
N GLU A 192 24.14 69.36 -94.37
CA GLU A 192 24.85 69.20 -95.65
C GLU A 192 23.91 69.34 -96.87
N LEU A 193 22.71 68.77 -96.79
CA LEU A 193 21.69 68.90 -97.83
C LEU A 193 21.14 70.32 -97.93
N LYS A 194 20.93 71.02 -96.79
CA LYS A 194 20.57 72.44 -96.77
C LYS A 194 21.65 73.29 -97.41
N HIS A 195 22.91 73.06 -97.07
CA HIS A 195 24.03 73.81 -97.62
C HIS A 195 24.17 73.59 -99.14
N ARG A 196 23.93 72.36 -99.62
CA ARG A 196 23.86 72.06 -101.06
C ARG A 196 22.64 72.70 -101.74
N ALA A 197 21.48 72.72 -101.10
CA ALA A 197 20.29 73.38 -101.63
C ALA A 197 20.47 74.90 -101.70
N GLU A 198 21.13 75.52 -100.72
CA GLU A 198 21.51 76.93 -100.72
C GLU A 198 22.55 77.24 -101.81
N GLN A 199 23.57 76.40 -101.99
CA GLN A 199 24.53 76.53 -103.09
C GLN A 199 23.86 76.36 -104.46
N GLY A 200 22.94 75.40 -104.60
CA GLY A 200 22.15 75.22 -105.81
C GLY A 200 21.22 76.41 -106.08
N SER A 201 20.64 77.02 -105.05
CA SER A 201 19.85 78.24 -105.19
C SER A 201 20.70 79.44 -105.63
N GLN A 202 21.95 79.55 -105.16
CA GLN A 202 22.88 80.60 -105.62
C GLN A 202 23.36 80.35 -107.05
N GLN A 203 23.58 79.09 -107.45
CA GLN A 203 23.87 78.73 -108.83
C GLN A 203 22.69 79.05 -109.76
N LEU A 204 21.46 78.67 -109.39
CA LEU A 204 20.26 79.03 -110.15
C LEU A 204 20.07 80.55 -110.24
N GLN A 205 20.37 81.29 -109.17
CA GLN A 205 20.29 82.76 -109.20
C GLN A 205 21.33 83.37 -110.15
N GLY A 206 22.52 82.77 -110.26
CA GLY A 206 23.53 83.15 -111.25
C GLY A 206 23.11 82.79 -112.69
N GLU A 207 22.59 81.58 -112.91
CA GLU A 207 22.08 81.15 -114.22
C GLU A 207 20.90 82.01 -114.71
N VAL A 208 20.02 82.46 -113.81
CA VAL A 208 18.94 83.40 -114.15
C VAL A 208 19.48 84.78 -114.50
N GLN A 209 20.51 85.27 -113.80
CA GLN A 209 21.18 86.54 -114.16
C GLN A 209 21.95 86.44 -115.48
N GLU A 210 22.50 85.28 -115.83
CA GLU A 210 23.11 85.05 -117.15
C GLU A 210 22.05 84.99 -118.26
N LEU A 211 20.90 84.35 -118.03
CA LEU A 211 19.77 84.37 -118.96
C LEU A 211 19.19 85.78 -119.17
N GLU A 212 19.09 86.60 -118.11
CA GLU A 212 18.67 88.01 -118.24
C GLU A 212 19.70 88.86 -119.02
N LEU A 213 20.99 88.49 -119.00
CA LEU A 213 22.05 89.14 -119.77
C LEU A 213 22.10 88.66 -121.23
N GLU A 214 21.67 87.43 -121.53
CA GLU A 214 21.51 86.93 -122.92
C GLU A 214 20.29 87.55 -123.63
N ASP A 215 19.20 87.87 -122.92
CA ASP A 215 18.02 88.54 -123.50
C ASP A 215 18.23 90.04 -123.82
N LEU A 216 19.39 90.62 -123.44
CA LEU A 216 19.77 92.02 -123.66
C LEU A 216 20.80 92.22 -124.81
N LEU A 217 21.17 91.15 -125.51
CA LEU A 217 21.97 91.14 -126.75
C LEU A 217 21.07 91.14 -128.01
#